data_AF-A0AA88XRB9-F1
#
_entry.id   AF-A0AA88XRB9-F1
#
_cell.length_a   1.000
_cell.length_b   1.000
_cell.length_c   1.000
_cell.angle_alpha   90.00
_cell.angle_beta   90.00
_cell.angle_gamma   90.00
#
_symmetry.space_group_name_H-M   'P 1'
#
loop_
_entity.id
_entity.type
_entity.pdbx_description
1 polymer ?
#
loop_
_entity_poly.entity_id
_entity_poly.type
_entity_poly.pdbx_seq_one_letter_code
_entity_poly.pdbx_strand_id
1 'polypeptide(L)'
;MDMENTKLQAKRKIFQFHYTTWPDHGTPDPFLLVSFHRRVTCWKVQRHGPVLVHCSAGIGRTGTFIALDALQKQGQNTGKVDIEPYVRKMRKDRMNMIQNAGQYKMLHEALIESFQWQDKSIDTDQFPIIWQSIRNDTKPLNHQKLKNEYDVSYLYILLNYPQENYVIMHYFLKDFLHLLTMEMQAN
;
A
#
# COMPACT_ATOMS: atom_id res chain seq x y z
N MET A 1 15.54 6.79 -15.18
CA MET A 1 16.98 6.94 -15.50
C MET A 1 17.30 6.04 -16.67
N ASP A 2 17.96 6.54 -17.70
CA ASP A 2 18.40 5.70 -18.82
C ASP A 2 19.85 5.27 -18.58
N MET A 3 20.11 3.98 -18.73
CA MET A 3 21.45 3.41 -18.65
C MET A 3 21.84 2.78 -19.97
N GLU A 4 23.10 2.93 -20.35
CA GLU A 4 23.66 2.37 -21.57
C GLU A 4 24.80 1.40 -21.24
N ASN A 5 24.72 0.20 -21.82
CA ASN A 5 25.86 -0.72 -21.82
C ASN A 5 26.83 -0.29 -22.91
N THR A 6 27.98 0.26 -22.53
CA THR A 6 28.98 0.80 -23.47
C THR A 6 29.61 -0.24 -24.39
N LYS A 7 29.58 -1.53 -24.03
CA LYS A 7 30.10 -2.63 -24.86
C LYS A 7 29.06 -3.14 -25.86
N LEU A 8 27.81 -3.23 -25.44
CA LEU A 8 26.71 -3.78 -26.26
C LEU A 8 25.88 -2.70 -26.97
N GLN A 9 26.16 -1.42 -26.70
CA GLN A 9 25.37 -0.25 -27.14
C GLN A 9 23.86 -0.38 -26.85
N ALA A 10 23.52 -1.19 -25.86
CA ALA A 10 22.14 -1.47 -25.47
C ALA A 10 21.69 -0.48 -24.40
N LYS A 11 20.59 0.21 -24.66
CA LYS A 11 19.98 1.16 -23.72
C LYS A 11 18.85 0.49 -22.94
N ARG A 12 18.76 0.77 -21.65
CA ARG A 12 17.71 0.27 -20.75
C ARG A 12 17.22 1.39 -19.86
N LYS A 13 15.91 1.45 -19.68
CA LYS A 13 15.28 2.37 -18.74
C LYS A 13 15.21 1.73 -17.36
N ILE A 14 15.70 2.45 -16.36
CA ILE A 14 15.68 2.07 -14.95
C ILE A 14 14.73 2.97 -14.19
N PHE A 15 13.91 2.34 -13.37
CA PHE A 15 12.99 2.98 -12.45
C PHE A 15 13.46 2.67 -11.03
N GLN A 16 13.71 3.74 -10.27
CA GLN A 16 14.09 3.66 -8.87
C GLN A 16 12.93 4.17 -8.03
N PHE A 17 12.51 3.37 -7.06
CA PHE A 17 11.52 3.75 -6.06
C PHE A 17 12.22 3.87 -4.72
N HIS A 18 12.07 5.02 -4.07
CA HIS A 18 12.72 5.31 -2.79
C HIS A 18 11.66 5.52 -1.72
N TYR A 19 11.64 4.63 -0.72
CA TYR A 19 10.80 4.78 0.46
C TYR A 19 11.55 5.59 1.53
N THR A 20 11.12 6.83 1.75
CA THR A 20 11.87 7.83 2.53
C THR A 20 11.42 7.95 3.99
N THR A 21 10.30 7.34 4.36
CA THR A 21 9.67 7.50 5.68
C THR A 21 9.91 6.32 6.62
N TRP A 22 10.90 5.46 6.33
CA TRP A 22 11.28 4.39 7.26
C TRP A 22 12.20 4.95 8.35
N PRO A 23 11.76 5.00 9.62
CA PRO A 23 12.57 5.58 10.69
C PRO A 23 13.86 4.79 10.95
N ASP A 24 14.87 5.48 11.47
CA ASP A 24 16.15 4.85 11.86
C ASP A 24 15.99 3.93 13.07
N HIS A 25 15.13 4.33 14.00
CA HIS A 25 14.67 3.49 15.11
C HIS A 25 13.19 3.15 14.92
N GLY A 26 12.88 1.86 14.73
CA GLY A 26 11.51 1.37 14.63
C GLY A 26 11.11 0.88 13.23
N THR A 27 9.82 0.94 12.96
CA THR A 27 9.15 0.42 11.76
C THR A 27 8.25 1.49 11.15
N PRO A 28 7.98 1.43 9.83
CA PRO A 28 7.08 2.38 9.19
C PRO A 28 5.64 2.16 9.64
N ASP A 29 4.78 3.09 9.23
CA ASP A 29 3.34 2.86 9.25
C ASP A 29 2.96 1.75 8.22
N PRO A 30 2.10 0.77 8.60
CA PRO A 30 1.70 -0.31 7.70
C PRO A 30 1.04 0.17 6.42
N PHE A 31 0.15 1.15 6.51
CA PHE A 31 -0.59 1.68 5.38
C PHE A 31 0.35 2.36 4.37
N LEU A 32 1.32 3.15 4.86
CA LEU A 32 2.33 3.78 4.00
C LEU A 32 3.22 2.74 3.30
N LEU A 33 3.65 1.69 4.00
CA LEU A 33 4.46 0.62 3.42
C LEU A 33 3.68 -0.17 2.35
N VAL A 34 2.42 -0.51 2.60
CA VAL A 34 1.55 -1.18 1.64
C VAL A 34 1.25 -0.29 0.44
N SER A 35 1.01 1.00 0.65
CA SER A 35 0.81 1.96 -0.44
C SER A 35 2.03 2.08 -1.35
N PHE A 36 3.23 2.10 -0.76
CA PHE A 36 4.47 2.06 -1.52
C PHE A 36 4.64 0.74 -2.28
N HIS A 37 4.37 -0.41 -1.63
CA HIS A 37 4.41 -1.73 -2.25
C HIS A 37 3.48 -1.80 -3.47
N ARG A 38 2.21 -1.36 -3.34
CA ARG A 38 1.26 -1.28 -4.45
C ARG A 38 1.82 -0.47 -5.60
N ARG A 39 2.35 0.73 -5.35
CA ARG A 39 2.95 1.58 -6.39
C ARG A 39 4.14 0.93 -7.11
N VAL A 40 4.99 0.19 -6.39
CA VAL A 40 6.10 -0.57 -6.99
C VAL A 40 5.58 -1.75 -7.83
N THR A 41 4.52 -2.43 -7.38
CA THR A 41 3.98 -3.61 -8.08
C THR A 41 3.08 -3.28 -9.28
N CYS A 42 2.33 -2.17 -9.23
CA CYS A 42 1.51 -1.67 -10.35
C CYS A 42 2.37 -1.26 -11.54
N TRP A 43 3.65 -0.94 -11.31
CA TRP A 43 4.62 -0.70 -12.39
C TRP A 43 5.02 -2.02 -13.08
N LYS A 44 4.09 -2.55 -13.89
CA LYS A 44 4.25 -3.74 -14.73
C LYS A 44 4.93 -3.39 -16.06
N VAL A 45 6.15 -2.87 -16.02
CA VAL A 45 7.02 -2.95 -17.22
C VAL A 45 7.31 -4.42 -17.48
N GLN A 46 7.38 -4.85 -18.75
CA GLN A 46 7.90 -6.16 -19.12
C GLN A 46 9.23 -6.39 -18.39
N ARG A 47 9.19 -7.21 -17.33
CA ARG A 47 10.33 -7.40 -16.44
C ARG A 47 11.31 -8.32 -17.15
N HIS A 48 12.43 -7.76 -17.61
CA HIS A 48 13.54 -8.55 -18.15
C HIS A 48 14.50 -9.08 -17.07
N GLY A 49 14.03 -9.25 -15.82
CA GLY A 49 14.87 -9.71 -14.70
C GLY A 49 14.25 -9.51 -13.31
N PRO A 50 14.99 -9.89 -12.25
CA PRO A 50 14.58 -9.72 -10.86
C PRO A 50 14.56 -8.24 -10.45
N VAL A 51 13.74 -7.90 -9.46
CA VAL A 51 13.71 -6.56 -8.86
C VAL A 51 14.86 -6.45 -7.85
N LEU A 52 15.68 -5.41 -7.98
CA LEU A 52 16.70 -5.07 -6.99
C LEU A 52 16.05 -4.32 -5.82
N VAL A 53 16.20 -4.85 -4.62
CA VAL A 53 15.75 -4.21 -3.38
C VAL A 53 16.96 -4.05 -2.47
N HIS A 54 17.18 -2.84 -1.95
CA HIS A 54 18.29 -2.57 -1.04
C HIS A 54 17.88 -1.63 0.10
N CYS A 55 18.70 -1.60 1.14
CA CYS A 55 18.69 -0.56 2.17
C CYS A 55 20.15 -0.15 2.44
N SER A 56 20.60 -0.15 3.68
CA SER A 56 22.03 -0.03 4.03
C SER A 56 22.72 -1.41 3.93
N ALA A 57 22.48 -2.32 4.89
CA ALA A 57 23.07 -3.67 4.87
C ALA A 57 22.33 -4.69 3.97
N GLY A 58 21.15 -4.33 3.45
CA GLY A 58 20.37 -5.20 2.58
C GLY A 58 19.77 -6.43 3.27
N ILE A 59 19.43 -6.33 4.57
CA ILE A 59 18.90 -7.46 5.36
C ILE A 59 17.57 -7.15 6.08
N GLY A 60 17.48 -6.01 6.77
CA GLY A 60 16.32 -5.65 7.60
C GLY A 60 15.14 -5.11 6.79
N ARG A 61 15.19 -3.83 6.42
CA ARG A 61 14.17 -3.16 5.58
C ARG A 61 13.96 -3.90 4.26
N THR A 62 15.06 -4.30 3.62
CA THR A 62 15.07 -5.12 2.40
C THR A 62 14.33 -6.44 2.58
N GLY A 63 14.64 -7.20 3.64
CA GLY A 63 13.97 -8.48 3.87
C GLY A 63 12.49 -8.32 4.19
N THR A 64 12.12 -7.28 4.91
CA THR A 64 10.71 -6.98 5.22
C THR A 64 9.92 -6.70 3.94
N PHE A 65 10.46 -5.88 3.04
CA PHE A 65 9.81 -5.56 1.76
C PHE A 65 9.72 -6.78 0.83
N ILE A 66 10.78 -7.58 0.72
CA ILE A 66 10.78 -8.81 -0.09
C ILE A 66 9.73 -9.81 0.45
N ALA A 67 9.68 -10.00 1.77
CA ALA A 67 8.72 -10.89 2.39
C ALA A 67 7.28 -10.42 2.17
N LEU A 68 7.01 -9.13 2.33
CA LEU A 68 5.70 -8.55 2.03
C LEU A 68 5.28 -8.86 0.60
N ASP A 69 6.14 -8.58 -0.39
CA ASP A 69 5.82 -8.79 -1.80
C ASP A 69 5.54 -10.27 -2.15
N ALA A 70 6.34 -11.19 -1.62
CA ALA A 70 6.18 -12.60 -1.91
C ALA A 70 4.96 -13.22 -1.21
N LEU A 71 4.78 -12.92 0.07
CA LEU A 71 3.71 -13.48 0.89
C LEU A 71 2.35 -12.89 0.52
N GLN A 72 2.30 -11.61 0.13
CA GLN A 72 1.08 -10.99 -0.38
C GLN A 72 0.62 -11.69 -1.67
N LYS A 73 1.52 -11.97 -2.62
CA LYS A 73 1.20 -12.74 -3.84
C LYS A 73 0.77 -14.17 -3.53
N GLN A 74 1.46 -14.84 -2.61
CA GLN A 74 1.09 -16.18 -2.18
C GLN A 74 -0.32 -16.19 -1.58
N GLY A 75 -0.63 -15.26 -0.69
CA GLY A 75 -1.95 -15.15 -0.06
C GLY A 75 -3.05 -14.83 -1.07
N GLN A 76 -2.79 -13.96 -2.06
CA GLN A 76 -3.74 -13.71 -3.15
C GLN A 76 -4.04 -14.97 -3.97
N ASN A 77 -3.03 -15.83 -4.21
CA ASN A 77 -3.19 -17.03 -5.03
C ASN A 77 -3.74 -18.24 -4.27
N THR A 78 -3.47 -18.34 -2.97
CA THR A 78 -3.73 -19.57 -2.18
C THR A 78 -4.69 -19.37 -1.02
N GLY A 79 -5.00 -18.13 -0.66
CA GLY A 79 -5.77 -17.78 0.54
C GLY A 79 -5.03 -18.03 1.86
N LYS A 80 -3.73 -18.38 1.82
CA LYS A 80 -2.93 -18.71 3.01
C LYS A 80 -1.56 -18.04 2.97
N VAL A 81 -1.05 -17.68 4.14
CA VAL A 81 0.25 -17.05 4.30
C VAL A 81 0.95 -17.61 5.54
N ASP A 82 2.15 -18.14 5.36
CA ASP A 82 3.00 -18.66 6.43
C ASP A 82 4.29 -17.85 6.52
N ILE A 83 4.35 -16.93 7.48
CA ILE A 83 5.45 -15.95 7.60
C ILE A 83 6.74 -16.63 8.09
N GLU A 84 6.69 -17.41 9.17
CA GLU A 84 7.89 -17.99 9.79
C GLU A 84 8.68 -18.89 8.81
N PRO A 85 8.05 -19.85 8.09
CA PRO A 85 8.77 -20.70 7.16
C PRO A 85 9.41 -19.91 6.01
N TYR A 86 8.73 -18.86 5.54
CA TYR A 86 9.25 -18.01 4.48
C TYR A 86 10.45 -17.18 4.95
N VAL A 87 10.39 -16.59 6.14
CA VAL A 87 11.53 -15.87 6.73
C VAL A 87 12.71 -16.81 6.99
N ARG A 88 12.45 -18.05 7.46
CA ARG A 88 13.48 -19.08 7.61
C ARG A 88 14.12 -19.43 6.27
N LYS A 89 13.33 -19.55 5.20
CA LYS A 89 13.84 -19.75 3.83
C LYS A 89 14.74 -18.57 3.40
N MET A 90 14.26 -17.34 3.54
CA MET A 90 15.04 -16.14 3.21
C MET A 90 16.37 -16.08 3.95
N ARG A 91 16.39 -16.52 5.22
CA ARG A 91 17.62 -16.56 6.05
C ARG A 91 18.63 -17.62 5.59
N LYS A 92 18.19 -18.65 4.85
CA LYS A 92 19.09 -19.60 4.17
C LYS A 92 19.73 -18.96 2.94
N ASP A 93 18.97 -18.15 2.21
CA ASP A 93 19.44 -17.50 0.98
C ASP A 93 20.32 -16.27 1.27
N ARG A 94 20.04 -15.54 2.36
CA ARG A 94 20.85 -14.40 2.85
C ARG A 94 20.72 -14.31 4.36
N MET A 95 21.85 -14.24 5.08
CA MET A 95 21.83 -14.18 6.54
C MET A 95 21.03 -12.98 7.07
N ASN A 96 20.41 -13.15 8.23
CA ASN A 96 19.74 -12.09 9.00
C ASN A 96 18.64 -11.31 8.28
N MET A 97 18.02 -11.89 7.25
CA MET A 97 16.83 -11.32 6.62
C MET A 97 15.73 -11.11 7.67
N ILE A 98 15.18 -9.89 7.70
CA ILE A 98 14.32 -9.36 8.78
C ILE A 98 15.07 -9.40 10.11
N GLN A 99 15.70 -8.27 10.45
CA GLN A 99 16.78 -8.22 11.42
C GLN A 99 16.31 -8.17 12.88
N ASN A 100 15.13 -7.60 13.15
CA ASN A 100 14.62 -7.43 14.50
C ASN A 100 13.12 -7.76 14.61
N ALA A 101 12.67 -7.96 15.86
CA ALA A 101 11.29 -8.31 16.16
C ALA A 101 10.26 -7.26 15.70
N GLY A 102 10.63 -5.98 15.71
CA GLY A 102 9.79 -4.91 15.18
C GLY A 102 9.51 -5.11 13.69
N GLN A 103 10.55 -5.34 12.89
CA GLN A 103 10.42 -5.61 11.45
C GLN A 103 9.60 -6.88 11.16
N TYR A 104 9.73 -7.90 12.03
CA TYR A 104 8.91 -9.10 11.93
C TYR A 104 7.43 -8.79 12.23
N LYS A 105 7.12 -8.06 13.31
CA LYS A 105 5.77 -7.57 13.62
C LYS A 105 5.19 -6.71 12.49
N MET A 106 6.00 -5.81 11.94
CA MET A 106 5.64 -4.97 10.81
C MET A 106 5.22 -5.79 9.59
N LEU A 107 5.91 -6.89 9.29
CA LEU A 107 5.51 -7.78 8.19
C LEU A 107 4.10 -8.36 8.42
N HIS A 108 3.77 -8.76 9.64
CA HIS A 108 2.40 -9.22 9.97
C HIS A 108 1.37 -8.11 9.75
N GLU A 109 1.62 -6.92 10.30
CA GLU A 109 0.72 -5.76 10.19
C GLU A 109 0.52 -5.34 8.72
N ALA A 110 1.61 -5.25 7.94
CA ALA A 110 1.53 -4.92 6.53
C ALA A 110 0.77 -5.97 5.70
N LEU A 111 0.91 -7.26 6.02
CA LEU A 111 0.15 -8.31 5.34
C LEU A 111 -1.34 -8.19 5.64
N ILE A 112 -1.72 -7.99 6.92
CA ILE A 112 -3.11 -7.75 7.32
C ILE A 112 -3.67 -6.55 6.55
N GLU A 113 -2.97 -5.42 6.59
CA GLU A 113 -3.33 -4.18 5.88
C GLU A 113 -3.50 -4.43 4.37
N SER A 114 -2.61 -5.22 3.76
CA SER A 114 -2.64 -5.52 2.33
C SER A 114 -3.83 -6.37 1.89
N PHE A 115 -4.36 -7.23 2.76
CA PHE A 115 -5.51 -8.11 2.47
C PHE A 115 -6.85 -7.49 2.87
N GLN A 116 -6.86 -6.66 3.91
CA GLN A 116 -8.07 -5.96 4.35
C GLN A 116 -8.50 -4.91 3.33
N TRP A 117 -7.54 -4.18 2.77
CA TRP A 117 -7.84 -3.07 1.86
C TRP A 117 -7.51 -3.43 0.42
N GLN A 118 -8.47 -3.20 -0.47
CA GLN A 118 -8.19 -3.17 -1.89
C GLN A 118 -7.55 -1.84 -2.26
N ASP A 119 -6.75 -1.85 -3.33
CA ASP A 119 -6.30 -0.60 -3.94
C ASP A 119 -7.52 0.12 -4.54
N LYS A 120 -7.86 1.28 -3.98
CA LYS A 120 -8.92 2.17 -4.45
C LYS A 120 -8.35 3.41 -5.15
N SER A 121 -7.06 3.41 -5.46
CA SER A 121 -6.46 4.50 -6.24
C SER A 121 -7.10 4.56 -7.63
N ILE A 122 -7.32 5.79 -8.10
CA ILE A 122 -7.94 6.08 -9.38
C ILE A 122 -6.95 6.93 -10.16
N ASP A 123 -6.72 6.57 -11.43
CA ASP A 123 -5.91 7.39 -12.32
C ASP A 123 -6.61 8.74 -12.58
N THR A 124 -5.83 9.83 -12.64
CA THR A 124 -6.36 11.20 -12.71
C THR A 124 -7.31 11.41 -13.89
N ASP A 125 -7.09 10.73 -15.01
CA ASP A 125 -7.94 10.76 -16.21
C ASP A 125 -9.30 10.08 -15.99
N GLN A 126 -9.36 9.06 -15.14
CA GLN A 126 -10.59 8.34 -14.80
C GLN A 126 -11.40 9.05 -13.72
N PHE A 127 -10.79 9.96 -12.95
CA PHE A 127 -11.45 10.64 -11.84
C PHE A 127 -12.76 11.34 -12.24
N PRO A 128 -12.85 12.16 -13.31
CA PRO A 128 -14.09 12.84 -13.67
C PRO A 128 -15.23 11.88 -14.00
N ILE A 129 -14.93 10.76 -14.65
CA ILE A 129 -15.91 9.74 -15.06
C ILE A 129 -16.46 9.04 -13.82
N ILE A 130 -15.58 8.60 -12.94
CA ILE A 130 -15.98 7.92 -11.69
C ILE A 130 -16.76 8.88 -10.79
N TRP A 131 -16.33 10.15 -10.70
CA TRP A 131 -17.02 11.18 -9.93
C TRP A 131 -18.46 11.39 -10.42
N GLN A 132 -18.65 11.52 -11.74
CA GLN A 132 -19.99 11.63 -12.33
C GLN A 132 -20.84 10.39 -12.04
N SER A 133 -20.27 9.20 -12.13
CA SER A 133 -20.99 7.96 -11.79
C SER A 133 -21.42 7.91 -10.32
N ILE A 134 -20.61 8.43 -9.41
CA ILE A 134 -20.93 8.49 -7.98
C ILE A 134 -22.06 9.51 -7.74
N ARG A 135 -21.95 10.70 -8.33
CA ARG A 135 -22.95 11.77 -8.17
C ARG A 135 -24.33 11.35 -8.69
N ASN A 136 -24.35 10.60 -9.79
CA ASN A 136 -25.56 10.14 -10.43
C ASN A 136 -26.08 8.80 -9.85
N ASP A 137 -25.49 8.28 -8.76
CA ASP A 137 -25.95 7.03 -8.13
C ASP A 137 -27.31 7.24 -7.45
N THR A 138 -28.36 6.72 -8.08
CA THR A 138 -29.75 6.83 -7.60
C THR A 138 -30.11 5.77 -6.57
N LYS A 139 -29.18 4.87 -6.20
CA LYS A 139 -29.43 3.86 -5.18
C LYS A 139 -29.65 4.51 -3.81
N PRO A 140 -30.43 3.87 -2.92
CA PRO A 140 -30.53 4.28 -1.52
C PRO A 140 -29.13 4.42 -0.89
N LEU A 141 -28.94 5.41 0.00
CA LEU A 141 -27.63 5.77 0.56
C LEU A 141 -26.86 4.58 1.16
N ASN A 142 -27.55 3.65 1.83
CA ASN A 142 -26.98 2.43 2.40
C ASN A 142 -26.54 1.37 1.36
N HIS A 143 -26.83 1.60 0.08
CA HIS A 143 -26.41 0.78 -1.05
C HIS A 143 -25.45 1.53 -1.99
N GLN A 144 -25.15 2.79 -1.69
CA GLN A 144 -24.19 3.58 -2.48
C GLN A 144 -22.77 3.16 -2.15
N LYS A 145 -21.95 3.03 -3.20
CA LYS A 145 -20.56 2.55 -3.08
C LYS A 145 -19.71 3.47 -2.18
N LEU A 146 -19.85 4.79 -2.33
CA LEU A 146 -19.10 5.76 -1.54
C LEU A 146 -19.45 5.70 -0.05
N LYS A 147 -20.74 5.54 0.29
CA LYS A 147 -21.17 5.39 1.68
C LYS A 147 -20.60 4.13 2.32
N ASN A 148 -20.63 3.02 1.60
CA ASN A 148 -20.05 1.77 2.09
C ASN A 148 -18.54 1.88 2.30
N GLU A 149 -17.82 2.52 1.38
CA GLU A 149 -16.38 2.77 1.54
C GLU A 149 -16.08 3.70 2.73
N TYR A 150 -16.89 4.73 2.93
CA TYR A 150 -16.81 5.61 4.09
C TYR A 150 -17.02 4.86 5.40
N ASP A 151 -18.08 4.05 5.50
CA ASP A 151 -18.43 3.34 6.75
C ASP A 151 -17.33 2.37 7.17
N VAL A 152 -16.78 1.61 6.23
CA VAL A 152 -15.68 0.68 6.48
C VAL A 152 -14.43 1.44 6.93
N SER A 153 -14.11 2.57 6.27
CA SER A 153 -12.96 3.41 6.62
C SER A 153 -13.13 4.08 8.00
N TYR A 154 -14.32 4.58 8.29
CA TYR A 154 -14.65 5.24 9.55
C TYR A 154 -14.60 4.27 10.73
N LEU A 155 -15.18 3.07 10.59
CA LEU A 155 -15.08 2.01 11.60
C LEU A 155 -13.63 1.60 11.86
N TYR A 156 -12.81 1.51 10.82
CA TYR A 156 -11.39 1.21 10.98
C TYR A 156 -10.65 2.28 11.77
N ILE A 157 -10.89 3.56 11.46
CA ILE A 157 -10.29 4.68 12.20
C ILE A 157 -10.74 4.63 13.67
N LEU A 158 -12.03 4.34 13.91
CA LEU A 158 -12.58 4.15 15.26
C LEU A 158 -11.90 3.01 16.02
N LEU A 159 -11.49 1.93 15.36
CA LEU A 159 -10.90 0.76 16.03
C LEU A 159 -9.39 0.91 16.28
N ASN A 160 -8.67 1.71 15.48
CA ASN A 160 -7.21 1.69 15.45
C ASN A 160 -6.51 2.99 15.91
N TYR A 161 -7.24 4.09 16.10
CA TYR A 161 -6.67 5.36 16.56
C TYR A 161 -7.25 5.79 17.93
N PRO A 162 -6.51 6.45 18.83
CA PRO A 162 -7.02 6.89 20.15
C PRO A 162 -7.81 8.22 20.09
N GLN A 163 -8.80 8.39 21.02
CA GLN A 163 -9.85 9.44 21.04
C GLN A 163 -9.34 10.88 20.87
N GLU A 164 -8.11 11.15 21.28
CA GLU A 164 -7.46 12.47 21.20
C GLU A 164 -7.12 12.89 19.75
N ASN A 165 -6.97 11.95 18.80
CA ASN A 165 -6.69 12.24 17.38
C ASN A 165 -7.96 12.40 16.52
N TYR A 166 -9.16 12.14 17.07
CA TYR A 166 -10.39 12.12 16.28
C TYR A 166 -10.95 13.50 15.96
N VAL A 167 -10.65 14.50 16.77
CA VAL A 167 -11.26 15.84 16.64
C VAL A 167 -10.95 16.42 15.26
N ILE A 168 -9.69 16.39 14.84
CA ILE A 168 -9.25 16.98 13.56
C ILE A 168 -9.77 16.19 12.35
N MET A 169 -9.76 14.85 12.41
CA MET A 169 -10.23 13.98 11.33
C MET A 169 -11.76 13.95 11.20
N HIS A 170 -12.49 14.00 12.31
CA HIS A 170 -13.95 14.06 12.31
C HIS A 170 -14.45 15.37 11.70
N TYR A 171 -13.83 16.52 12.01
CA TYR A 171 -14.17 17.77 11.33
C TYR A 171 -13.85 17.70 9.83
N PHE A 172 -12.66 17.21 9.44
CA PHE A 172 -12.29 17.11 8.02
C PHE A 172 -13.23 16.22 7.20
N LEU A 173 -13.61 15.04 7.73
CA LEU A 173 -14.51 14.12 7.04
C LEU A 173 -15.97 14.59 7.04
N LYS A 174 -16.40 15.27 8.10
CA LYS A 174 -17.75 15.84 8.20
C LYS A 174 -17.89 17.06 7.28
N ASP A 175 -16.87 17.90 7.18
CA ASP A 175 -16.79 19.02 6.24
C ASP A 175 -16.71 18.52 4.80
N PHE A 176 -15.95 17.45 4.54
CA PHE A 176 -15.92 16.80 3.23
C PHE A 176 -17.29 16.24 2.83
N LEU A 177 -17.97 15.49 3.70
CA LEU A 177 -19.34 15.01 3.42
C LEU A 177 -20.33 16.17 3.26
N HIS A 178 -20.20 17.24 4.06
CA HIS A 178 -21.07 18.41 3.96
C HIS A 178 -20.89 19.13 2.62
N LEU A 179 -19.64 19.34 2.19
CA LEU A 179 -19.31 19.87 0.85
C LEU A 179 -19.92 19.01 -0.27
N LEU A 180 -19.78 17.68 -0.18
CA LEU A 180 -20.37 16.77 -1.18
C LEU A 180 -21.90 16.85 -1.20
N THR A 181 -22.55 16.99 -0.04
CA THR A 181 -24.02 17.14 0.01
C THR A 181 -24.51 18.51 -0.47
N MET A 182 -23.75 19.58 -0.25
CA MET A 182 -24.12 20.93 -0.70
C MET A 182 -23.98 21.08 -2.23
N GLU A 183 -22.96 20.48 -2.84
CA GLU A 183 -22.80 20.47 -4.31
C GLU A 183 -23.85 19.59 -5.02
N MET A 184 -24.45 18.62 -4.33
CA MET A 184 -25.56 17.82 -4.84
C MET A 184 -26.92 18.54 -4.78
N GLN A 185 -27.07 19.58 -3.96
CA GLN A 185 -28.31 20.35 -3.84
C GLN A 185 -28.33 21.64 -4.67
N ALA A 186 -27.19 22.05 -5.22
CA ALA A 186 -27.03 23.29 -5.98
C ALA A 186 -27.18 23.15 -7.51
N ASN A 187 -27.51 21.96 -8.04
CA ASN A 187 -27.81 21.71 -9.45
C ASN A 187 -29.18 21.06 -9.64
#